data_AF-A0A368N1X3-F1
#
_entry.id   AF-A0A368N1X3-F1
#
_cell.length_a   1.000
_cell.length_b   1.000
_cell.length_c   1.000
_cell.angle_alpha   90.00
_cell.angle_beta   90.00
_cell.angle_gamma   90.00
#
_symmetry.space_group_name_H-M   'P 1'
#
loop_
_entity.id
_entity.type
_entity.pdbx_description
1 polymer ?
#
loop_
_entity_poly.entity_id
_entity_poly.type
_entity_poly.pdbx_seq_one_letter_code
_entity_poly.pdbx_strand_id
1 'polypeptide(L)'
;MTLQDRTSWIEPGDIDAAVADVRSTAHGLEQPSDLDRLVEQFGDRKYVLLGEASHGTSEYYRWRTRLTARLVQEKDFSFVAVEGDWTDWYEINRYVKGLPDSPETIRDALEAFERWPTWMWANWETLAFLDWLEFHNQSLPEDDRIGVYGLDVYSLFESMDAVVDYLEDVDPDAAAEARAAYRCFEPYGEDAQEYARALRMVPETCEDEVVELLTRLREQVAAYDHSRDDYFNAEQNALVGEPASSTLFWLL
;
A
#
# COMPACT_ATOMS: atom_id res chain seq x y z
N MET A 1 27.55 -30.09 15.18
CA MET A 1 27.63 -28.89 14.33
C MET A 1 28.67 -27.97 14.95
N THR A 2 29.88 -27.96 14.41
CA THR A 2 30.98 -27.12 14.91
C THR A 2 30.89 -25.71 14.31
N LEU A 3 31.56 -24.72 14.89
CA LEU A 3 31.60 -23.34 14.38
C LEU A 3 32.09 -23.25 12.92
N GLN A 4 32.91 -24.20 12.47
CA GLN A 4 33.37 -24.31 11.08
C GLN A 4 32.20 -24.60 10.10
N ASP A 5 31.26 -25.46 10.48
CA ASP A 5 30.09 -25.83 9.65
C ASP A 5 29.18 -24.64 9.35
N ARG A 6 29.24 -23.56 10.15
CA ARG A 6 28.45 -22.33 9.95
C ARG A 6 29.15 -21.27 9.11
N THR A 7 30.42 -21.49 8.76
CA THR A 7 31.26 -20.50 8.03
C THR A 7 31.66 -20.94 6.63
N SER A 8 31.44 -22.21 6.27
CA SER A 8 31.68 -22.71 4.93
C SER A 8 30.37 -22.82 4.16
N TRP A 9 30.28 -22.13 3.02
CA TRP A 9 29.25 -22.40 2.02
C TRP A 9 29.55 -23.76 1.38
N ILE A 10 28.60 -24.69 1.45
CA ILE A 10 28.66 -25.99 0.79
C ILE A 10 27.63 -25.96 -0.31
N GLU A 11 28.06 -26.20 -1.54
CA GLU A 11 27.16 -26.34 -2.68
C GLU A 11 26.24 -27.56 -2.45
N PRO A 12 24.90 -27.41 -2.53
CA PRO A 12 23.99 -28.53 -2.33
C PRO A 12 24.31 -29.66 -3.31
N GLY A 13 24.73 -30.81 -2.77
CA GLY A 13 25.21 -31.93 -3.58
C GLY A 13 24.13 -32.73 -4.32
N ASP A 14 22.85 -32.35 -4.21
CA ASP A 14 21.73 -33.13 -4.75
C ASP A 14 20.62 -32.24 -5.35
N ILE A 15 21.02 -31.40 -6.31
CA ILE A 15 20.09 -30.56 -7.09
C ILE A 15 19.05 -31.42 -7.82
N ASP A 16 19.45 -32.60 -8.31
CA ASP A 16 18.55 -33.49 -9.06
C ASP A 16 17.42 -34.05 -8.20
N ALA A 17 17.71 -34.47 -6.95
CA ALA A 17 16.65 -34.88 -6.03
C ALA A 17 15.73 -33.72 -5.67
N ALA A 18 16.25 -32.52 -5.44
CA ALA A 18 15.44 -31.34 -5.15
C ALA A 18 14.52 -30.97 -6.34
N VAL A 19 15.04 -31.02 -7.56
CA VAL A 19 14.25 -30.78 -8.78
C VAL A 19 13.18 -31.86 -8.97
N ALA A 20 13.51 -33.13 -8.71
CA ALA A 20 12.54 -34.23 -8.79
C ALA A 20 11.42 -34.09 -7.75
N ASP A 21 11.76 -33.68 -6.53
CA ASP A 21 10.81 -33.44 -5.45
C ASP A 21 9.83 -32.33 -5.83
N VAL A 22 10.33 -31.15 -6.23
CA VAL A 22 9.50 -30.02 -6.69
C VAL A 22 8.59 -30.44 -7.84
N ARG A 23 9.11 -31.15 -8.85
CA ARG A 23 8.31 -31.61 -10.00
C ARG A 23 7.23 -32.62 -9.61
N SER A 24 7.43 -33.40 -8.56
CA SER A 24 6.46 -34.40 -8.10
C SER A 24 5.25 -33.77 -7.40
N THR A 25 5.42 -32.57 -6.82
CA THR A 25 4.37 -31.85 -6.10
C THR A 25 3.89 -30.59 -6.83
N ALA A 26 4.59 -30.16 -7.88
CA ALA A 26 4.24 -28.96 -8.64
C ALA A 26 2.92 -29.17 -9.40
N HIS A 27 2.10 -28.11 -9.39
CA HIS A 27 0.89 -28.02 -10.19
C HIS A 27 1.07 -26.89 -11.19
N GLY A 28 0.88 -27.20 -12.47
CA GLY A 28 0.93 -26.20 -13.54
C GLY A 28 -0.25 -25.24 -13.44
N LEU A 29 -0.01 -23.98 -13.81
CA LEU A 29 -1.05 -22.96 -14.00
C LEU A 29 -1.17 -22.67 -15.49
N GLU A 30 -2.11 -23.31 -16.16
CA GLU A 30 -2.34 -23.20 -17.61
C GLU A 30 -3.70 -22.54 -17.91
N GLN A 31 -4.70 -22.83 -17.08
CA GLN A 31 -6.09 -22.37 -17.23
C GLN A 31 -6.62 -21.75 -15.92
N PRO A 32 -7.68 -20.91 -16.00
CA PRO A 32 -8.21 -20.23 -14.82
C PRO A 32 -8.65 -21.16 -13.67
N SER A 33 -9.16 -22.36 -13.99
CA SER A 33 -9.58 -23.36 -12.99
C SER A 33 -8.42 -23.95 -12.19
N ASP A 34 -7.17 -23.80 -12.65
CA ASP A 34 -6.02 -24.28 -11.88
C ASP A 34 -5.83 -23.47 -10.57
N LEU A 35 -6.47 -22.30 -10.47
CA LEU A 35 -6.56 -21.52 -9.23
C LEU A 35 -7.59 -22.07 -8.22
N ASP A 36 -8.48 -23.00 -8.60
CA ASP A 36 -9.56 -23.50 -7.72
C ASP A 36 -9.01 -23.98 -6.38
N ARG A 37 -7.94 -24.78 -6.44
CA ARG A 37 -7.27 -25.31 -5.25
C ARG A 37 -6.70 -24.21 -4.36
N LEU A 38 -6.17 -23.13 -4.95
CA LEU A 38 -5.63 -22.01 -4.19
C LEU A 38 -6.76 -21.22 -3.53
N VAL A 39 -7.86 -20.98 -4.24
CA VAL A 39 -9.04 -20.31 -3.69
C VAL A 39 -9.66 -21.13 -2.55
N GLU A 40 -9.75 -22.45 -2.68
CA GLU A 40 -10.19 -23.33 -1.60
C GLU A 40 -9.25 -23.30 -0.39
N GLN A 41 -7.93 -23.30 -0.63
CA GLN A 41 -6.94 -23.34 0.45
C GLN A 41 -6.79 -22.01 1.20
N PHE A 42 -6.94 -20.89 0.49
CA PHE A 42 -6.70 -19.54 0.99
C PHE A 42 -8.00 -18.82 1.39
N GLY A 43 -9.15 -19.28 0.90
CA GLY A 43 -10.41 -18.58 1.05
C GLY A 43 -10.92 -18.39 2.48
N ASP A 44 -10.51 -19.26 3.40
CA ASP A 44 -10.89 -19.18 4.83
C ASP A 44 -9.84 -18.42 5.67
N ARG A 45 -8.83 -17.83 5.03
CA ARG A 45 -7.77 -17.08 5.72
C ARG A 45 -8.18 -15.64 5.89
N LYS A 46 -7.77 -15.04 7.02
CA LYS A 46 -7.98 -13.61 7.27
C LYS A 46 -7.15 -12.72 6.35
N TYR A 47 -5.94 -13.17 6.02
CA TYR A 47 -4.99 -12.46 5.16
C TYR A 47 -4.33 -13.45 4.21
N VAL A 48 -4.09 -13.02 2.97
CA VAL A 48 -3.40 -13.79 1.93
C VAL A 48 -2.35 -12.88 1.31
N LEU A 49 -1.09 -13.23 1.50
CA LEU A 49 0.05 -12.45 1.02
C LEU A 49 0.53 -13.03 -0.31
N LEU A 50 0.41 -12.24 -1.38
CA LEU A 50 0.75 -12.65 -2.73
C LEU A 50 2.04 -11.96 -3.19
N GLY A 51 3.18 -12.62 -2.96
CA GLY A 51 4.48 -12.16 -3.44
C GLY A 51 4.73 -12.47 -4.91
N GLU A 52 5.79 -11.88 -5.45
CA GLU A 52 6.29 -12.16 -6.80
C GLU A 52 7.82 -12.30 -6.83
N ALA A 53 8.35 -12.99 -7.84
CA ALA A 53 9.79 -13.17 -7.95
C ALA A 53 10.49 -11.98 -8.63
N SER A 54 9.74 -11.15 -9.37
CA SER A 54 10.23 -9.93 -10.00
C SER A 54 9.08 -9.00 -10.37
N HIS A 55 9.33 -7.69 -10.28
CA HIS A 55 8.45 -6.69 -10.88
C HIS A 55 8.56 -6.71 -12.40
N GLY A 56 7.46 -6.39 -13.08
CA GLY A 56 7.40 -6.23 -14.54
C GLY A 56 7.20 -7.52 -15.34
N THR A 57 6.98 -8.66 -14.67
CA THR A 57 6.64 -9.92 -15.35
C THR A 57 5.13 -10.05 -15.50
N SER A 58 4.64 -9.91 -16.74
CA SER A 58 3.21 -9.96 -17.09
C SER A 58 2.48 -11.16 -16.48
N GLU A 59 3.09 -12.34 -16.49
CA GLU A 59 2.49 -13.56 -15.95
C GLU A 59 2.25 -13.49 -14.44
N TYR A 60 3.14 -12.82 -13.69
CA TYR A 60 2.96 -12.64 -12.25
C TYR A 60 1.77 -11.73 -11.96
N TYR A 61 1.67 -10.57 -12.62
CA TYR A 61 0.51 -9.69 -12.48
C TYR A 61 -0.78 -10.42 -12.87
N ARG A 62 -0.79 -11.09 -14.03
CA ARG A 62 -1.97 -11.79 -14.54
C ARG A 62 -2.48 -12.86 -13.57
N TRP A 63 -1.62 -13.66 -12.98
CA TRP A 63 -2.06 -14.71 -12.04
C TRP A 63 -2.45 -14.14 -10.68
N ARG A 64 -1.72 -13.13 -10.18
CA ARG A 64 -2.04 -12.44 -8.93
C ARG A 64 -3.40 -11.75 -9.03
N THR A 65 -3.65 -10.94 -10.06
CA THR A 65 -4.92 -10.24 -10.23
C THR A 65 -6.10 -11.19 -10.39
N ARG A 66 -5.93 -12.30 -11.12
CA ARG A 66 -6.96 -13.35 -11.22
C ARG A 66 -7.26 -14.02 -9.90
N LEU A 67 -6.22 -14.39 -9.14
CA LEU A 67 -6.42 -15.01 -7.82
C LEU A 67 -7.10 -14.02 -6.87
N THR A 68 -6.66 -12.77 -6.83
CA THR A 68 -7.29 -11.71 -6.03
C THR A 68 -8.75 -11.51 -6.40
N ALA A 69 -9.08 -11.39 -7.70
CA ALA A 69 -10.46 -11.23 -8.15
C ALA A 69 -11.34 -12.39 -7.70
N ARG A 70 -10.84 -13.63 -7.76
CA ARG A 70 -11.57 -14.81 -7.28
C ARG A 70 -11.72 -14.82 -5.76
N LEU A 71 -10.70 -14.43 -5.00
CA LEU A 71 -10.81 -14.30 -3.55
C LEU A 71 -11.83 -13.22 -3.15
N VAL A 72 -11.94 -12.14 -3.91
CA VAL A 72 -12.97 -11.10 -3.69
C VAL A 72 -14.37 -11.61 -4.07
N GLN A 73 -14.53 -12.31 -5.19
CA GLN A 73 -15.84 -12.75 -5.68
C GLN A 73 -16.40 -13.98 -4.96
N GLU A 74 -15.53 -14.94 -4.64
CA GLU A 74 -15.93 -16.26 -4.17
C GLU A 74 -15.76 -16.41 -2.65
N LYS A 75 -15.06 -15.45 -2.01
CA LYS A 75 -14.71 -15.45 -0.58
C LYS A 75 -14.93 -14.06 0.00
N ASP A 76 -14.94 -13.95 1.33
CA ASP A 76 -15.30 -12.72 2.04
C ASP A 76 -14.12 -11.72 2.17
N PHE A 77 -13.25 -11.60 1.15
CA PHE A 77 -12.16 -10.63 1.18
C PHE A 77 -12.67 -9.24 0.83
N SER A 78 -12.45 -8.27 1.72
CA SER A 78 -13.06 -6.94 1.66
C SER A 78 -12.12 -5.81 1.22
N PHE A 79 -10.83 -6.09 1.00
CA PHE A 79 -9.87 -5.11 0.50
C PHE A 79 -8.64 -5.77 -0.11
N VAL A 80 -7.88 -4.99 -0.88
CA VAL A 80 -6.58 -5.36 -1.44
C VAL A 80 -5.55 -4.35 -0.95
N ALA A 81 -4.39 -4.84 -0.53
CA ALA A 81 -3.26 -4.00 -0.15
C ALA A 81 -2.05 -4.33 -1.02
N VAL A 82 -1.31 -3.31 -1.43
CA VAL A 82 -0.21 -3.42 -2.40
C VAL A 82 1.05 -2.72 -1.90
N GLU A 83 2.20 -3.17 -2.41
CA GLU A 83 3.52 -2.56 -2.20
C GLU A 83 3.64 -1.27 -3.02
N GLY A 84 2.92 -0.24 -2.59
CA GLY A 84 2.95 1.08 -3.20
C GLY A 84 2.52 2.13 -2.20
N ASP A 85 2.78 3.39 -2.54
CA ASP A 85 2.57 4.49 -1.61
C ASP A 85 1.09 4.72 -1.31
N TRP A 86 0.81 5.08 -0.06
CA TRP A 86 -0.55 5.33 0.41
C TRP A 86 -1.30 6.35 -0.44
N THR A 87 -0.71 7.52 -0.67
CA THR A 87 -1.35 8.66 -1.39
C THR A 87 -1.76 8.28 -2.81
N ASP A 88 -0.85 7.69 -3.58
CA ASP A 88 -1.09 7.33 -4.98
C ASP A 88 -2.18 6.25 -5.09
N TRP A 89 -2.14 5.26 -4.20
CA TRP A 89 -3.15 4.21 -4.16
C TRP A 89 -4.48 4.65 -3.58
N TYR A 90 -4.51 5.71 -2.78
CA TYR A 90 -5.76 6.29 -2.32
C TYR A 90 -6.53 6.96 -3.45
N GLU A 91 -5.87 7.60 -4.41
CA GLU A 91 -6.53 8.12 -5.61
C GLU A 91 -7.13 7.00 -6.47
N ILE A 92 -6.42 5.87 -6.59
CA ILE A 92 -6.99 4.64 -7.18
C ILE A 92 -8.17 4.13 -6.38
N ASN A 93 -8.10 4.15 -5.05
CA ASN A 93 -9.20 3.73 -4.17
C ASN A 93 -10.45 4.58 -4.39
N ARG A 94 -10.30 5.91 -4.52
CA ARG A 94 -11.41 6.83 -4.83
C ARG A 94 -12.08 6.42 -6.13
N TYR A 95 -11.29 6.14 -7.18
CA TYR A 95 -11.81 5.63 -8.45
C TYR A 95 -12.55 4.29 -8.28
N VAL A 96 -11.91 3.29 -7.68
CA VAL A 96 -12.47 1.94 -7.54
C VAL A 96 -13.72 1.90 -6.67
N LYS A 97 -13.81 2.76 -5.66
CA LYS A 97 -15.01 2.91 -4.81
C LYS A 97 -16.03 3.87 -5.40
N GLY A 98 -15.75 4.58 -6.50
CA GLY A 98 -16.64 5.59 -7.07
C GLY A 98 -16.96 6.74 -6.10
N LEU A 99 -15.95 7.21 -5.37
CA LEU A 99 -16.05 8.35 -4.46
C LEU A 99 -16.14 9.67 -5.25
N PRO A 100 -16.66 10.76 -4.64
CA PRO A 100 -16.62 12.09 -5.24
C PRO A 100 -15.20 12.50 -5.64
N ASP A 101 -15.05 13.39 -6.62
CA ASP A 101 -13.75 13.92 -7.08
C ASP A 101 -12.71 12.85 -7.45
N SER A 102 -13.13 11.62 -7.75
CA SER A 102 -12.23 10.58 -8.25
C SER A 102 -11.78 10.91 -9.69
N PRO A 103 -10.62 10.38 -10.13
CA PRO A 103 -10.22 10.44 -11.53
C PRO A 103 -11.32 9.97 -12.50
N GLU A 104 -11.41 10.57 -13.69
CA GLU A 104 -12.43 10.20 -14.69
C GLU A 104 -12.23 8.77 -15.22
N THR A 105 -10.97 8.35 -15.37
CA THR A 105 -10.61 7.00 -15.79
C THR A 105 -9.50 6.43 -14.92
N ILE A 106 -9.44 5.09 -14.84
CA ILE A 106 -8.33 4.42 -14.14
C ILE A 106 -6.97 4.73 -14.78
N ARG A 107 -6.94 5.03 -16.07
CA ARG A 107 -5.70 5.41 -16.75
C ARG A 107 -5.17 6.73 -16.20
N ASP A 108 -6.06 7.71 -16.00
CA ASP A 108 -5.66 9.01 -15.45
C ASP A 108 -5.10 8.85 -14.03
N ALA A 109 -5.72 7.99 -13.21
CA ALA A 109 -5.23 7.65 -11.87
C ALA A 109 -3.83 7.00 -11.91
N LEU A 110 -3.60 6.05 -12.84
CA LEU A 110 -2.32 5.34 -12.96
C LEU A 110 -1.21 6.19 -13.60
N GLU A 111 -1.55 7.13 -14.46
CA GLU A 111 -0.60 8.05 -15.09
C GLU A 111 -0.09 9.13 -14.12
N ALA A 112 -0.81 9.37 -13.02
CA ALA A 112 -0.40 10.29 -11.95
C ALA A 112 0.73 9.75 -11.06
N PHE A 113 1.11 8.47 -11.20
CA PHE A 113 2.25 7.90 -10.45
C PHE A 113 3.57 8.48 -10.97
N GLU A 114 4.14 9.44 -10.25
CA GLU A 114 5.42 10.07 -10.62
C GLU A 114 6.64 9.38 -10.00
N ARG A 115 6.48 8.78 -8.82
CA ARG A 115 7.59 8.25 -8.01
C ARG A 115 8.14 6.93 -8.52
N TRP A 116 7.24 6.02 -8.91
CA TRP A 116 7.61 4.70 -9.37
C TRP A 116 7.69 4.64 -10.89
N PRO A 117 8.52 3.75 -11.46
CA PRO A 117 8.51 3.56 -12.90
C PRO A 117 7.10 3.20 -13.36
N THR A 118 6.55 3.97 -14.31
CA THR A 118 5.16 3.83 -14.79
C THR A 118 4.81 2.38 -15.13
N TRP A 119 5.73 1.62 -15.70
CA TRP A 119 5.52 0.21 -16.07
C TRP A 119 5.21 -0.73 -14.89
N MET A 120 5.54 -0.35 -13.66
CA MET A 120 5.34 -1.18 -12.48
C MET A 120 3.85 -1.37 -12.19
N TRP A 121 3.10 -0.27 -12.08
CA TRP A 121 1.66 -0.32 -11.79
C TRP A 121 0.78 0.04 -12.98
N ALA A 122 1.23 0.91 -13.89
CA ALA A 122 0.49 1.26 -15.11
C ALA A 122 0.74 0.24 -16.24
N ASN A 123 0.38 -1.02 -15.96
CA ASN A 123 0.36 -2.12 -16.92
C ASN A 123 -1.08 -2.61 -17.20
N TRP A 124 -1.24 -3.39 -18.27
CA TRP A 124 -2.57 -3.84 -18.72
C TRP A 124 -3.26 -4.75 -17.72
N GLU A 125 -2.51 -5.59 -17.02
CA GLU A 125 -3.03 -6.54 -16.03
C GLU A 125 -3.60 -5.82 -14.81
N THR A 126 -2.91 -4.78 -14.33
CA THR A 126 -3.34 -3.95 -13.20
C THR A 126 -4.52 -3.07 -13.60
N LEU A 127 -4.44 -2.42 -14.77
CA LEU A 127 -5.56 -1.63 -15.30
C LEU A 127 -6.83 -2.48 -15.43
N ALA A 128 -6.74 -3.66 -16.05
CA ALA A 128 -7.88 -4.54 -16.22
C ALA A 128 -8.45 -5.05 -14.90
N PHE A 129 -7.60 -5.25 -13.88
CA PHE A 129 -8.04 -5.63 -12.55
C PHE A 129 -8.81 -4.50 -11.85
N LEU A 130 -8.27 -3.28 -11.88
CA LEU A 130 -8.89 -2.13 -11.22
C LEU A 130 -10.20 -1.71 -11.90
N ASP A 131 -10.26 -1.76 -13.23
CA ASP A 131 -11.49 -1.55 -14.01
C ASP A 131 -12.56 -2.61 -13.67
N TRP A 132 -12.16 -3.88 -13.56
CA TRP A 132 -13.05 -4.94 -13.10
C TRP A 132 -13.52 -4.72 -11.66
N LEU A 133 -12.64 -4.27 -10.76
CA LEU A 133 -12.95 -4.06 -9.35
C LEU A 133 -13.93 -2.89 -9.15
N GLU A 134 -13.76 -1.80 -9.91
CA GLU A 134 -14.72 -0.69 -9.97
C GLU A 134 -16.11 -1.20 -10.39
N PHE A 135 -16.19 -1.95 -11.49
CA PHE A 135 -17.45 -2.51 -11.96
C PHE A 135 -18.07 -3.49 -10.95
N HIS A 136 -17.25 -4.28 -10.26
CA HIS A 136 -17.69 -5.15 -9.18
C HIS A 136 -18.30 -4.34 -8.03
N ASN A 137 -17.64 -3.27 -7.60
CA ASN A 137 -18.08 -2.39 -6.53
C ASN A 137 -19.38 -1.64 -6.84
N GLN A 138 -19.67 -1.33 -8.11
CA GLN A 138 -20.94 -0.72 -8.50
C GLN A 138 -22.16 -1.58 -8.13
N SER A 139 -21.97 -2.89 -7.98
CA SER A 139 -23.04 -3.82 -7.56
C SER A 139 -23.23 -3.93 -6.05
N LEU A 140 -22.34 -3.32 -5.26
CA LEU A 140 -22.32 -3.40 -3.80
C LEU A 140 -22.85 -2.10 -3.15
N PRO A 141 -23.46 -2.19 -1.95
CA PRO A 141 -23.68 -1.03 -1.10
C PRO A 141 -22.37 -0.28 -0.82
N GLU A 142 -22.45 1.03 -0.63
CA GLU A 142 -21.28 1.90 -0.41
C GLU A 142 -20.36 1.40 0.71
N ASP A 143 -20.93 1.01 1.84
CA ASP A 143 -20.19 0.49 3.01
C ASP A 143 -19.50 -0.86 2.76
N ASP A 144 -19.93 -1.61 1.75
CA ASP A 144 -19.42 -2.95 1.42
C ASP A 144 -18.46 -2.92 0.22
N ARG A 145 -18.21 -1.75 -0.39
CA ARG A 145 -17.30 -1.63 -1.53
C ARG A 145 -15.87 -1.99 -1.14
N ILE A 146 -15.25 -2.80 -2.00
CA ILE A 146 -13.90 -3.32 -1.82
C ILE A 146 -12.90 -2.20 -2.06
N GLY A 147 -12.06 -1.91 -1.06
CA GLY A 147 -11.01 -0.90 -1.16
C GLY A 147 -9.69 -1.46 -1.69
N VAL A 148 -8.84 -0.56 -2.20
CA VAL A 148 -7.47 -0.84 -2.62
C VAL A 148 -6.54 0.14 -1.92
N TYR A 149 -5.48 -0.32 -1.27
CA TYR A 149 -4.65 0.55 -0.41
C TYR A 149 -3.16 0.29 -0.60
N GLY A 150 -2.37 1.36 -0.59
CA GLY A 150 -0.92 1.28 -0.51
C GLY A 150 -0.47 0.93 0.91
N LEU A 151 0.61 0.15 1.05
CA LEU A 151 1.24 -0.16 2.33
C LEU A 151 2.53 0.61 2.57
N ASP A 152 3.10 1.20 1.53
CA ASP A 152 4.36 1.90 1.64
C ASP A 152 4.17 3.32 2.18
N VAL A 153 5.09 3.70 3.06
CA VAL A 153 5.10 4.96 3.80
C VAL A 153 6.20 5.90 3.30
N TYR A 154 6.49 5.89 1.99
CA TYR A 154 7.60 6.66 1.46
C TYR A 154 7.27 8.11 1.09
N SER A 155 5.98 8.47 1.03
CA SER A 155 5.48 9.78 0.59
C SER A 155 5.24 10.72 1.77
N LEU A 156 6.31 11.04 2.52
CA LEU A 156 6.21 11.85 3.74
C LEU A 156 5.60 13.23 3.48
N PHE A 157 6.06 13.91 2.42
CA PHE A 157 5.62 15.27 2.10
C PHE A 157 4.19 15.27 1.54
N GLU A 158 3.88 14.35 0.64
CA GLU A 158 2.53 14.20 0.09
C GLU A 158 1.54 13.80 1.19
N SER A 159 1.95 13.00 2.18
CA SER A 159 1.12 12.69 3.35
C SER A 159 0.89 13.91 4.24
N MET A 160 1.91 14.75 4.43
CA MET A 160 1.76 16.02 5.16
C MET A 160 0.78 16.95 4.46
N ASP A 161 0.91 17.12 3.15
CA ASP A 161 0.01 17.96 2.36
C ASP A 161 -1.43 17.43 2.41
N ALA A 162 -1.63 16.10 2.26
CA ALA A 162 -2.94 15.48 2.38
C ALA A 162 -3.61 15.73 3.75
N VAL A 163 -2.83 15.72 4.84
CA VAL A 163 -3.33 16.07 6.18
C VAL A 163 -3.74 17.54 6.24
N VAL A 164 -2.91 18.44 5.70
CA VAL A 164 -3.23 19.88 5.71
C VAL A 164 -4.47 20.17 4.88
N ASP A 165 -4.57 19.62 3.67
CA ASP A 165 -5.70 19.83 2.76
C ASP A 165 -7.01 19.37 3.40
N TYR A 166 -7.00 18.21 4.07
CA TYR A 166 -8.16 17.76 4.85
C TYR A 166 -8.52 18.75 5.98
N LEU A 167 -7.52 19.25 6.71
CA LEU A 167 -7.76 20.20 7.81
C LEU A 167 -8.25 21.56 7.33
N GLU A 168 -7.89 22.01 6.12
CA GLU A 168 -8.41 23.26 5.59
C GLU A 168 -9.93 23.25 5.44
N ASP A 169 -10.49 22.08 5.14
CA ASP A 169 -11.94 21.90 5.02
C ASP A 169 -12.61 21.72 6.39
N VAL A 170 -11.98 21.00 7.32
CA VAL A 170 -12.64 20.58 8.59
C VAL A 170 -12.31 21.45 9.80
N ASP A 171 -11.09 21.99 9.88
CA ASP A 171 -10.57 22.77 11.00
C ASP A 171 -9.41 23.70 10.55
N PRO A 172 -9.74 24.89 10.01
CA PRO A 172 -8.75 25.80 9.46
C PRO A 172 -7.70 26.28 10.48
N ASP A 173 -8.05 26.31 11.77
CA ASP A 173 -7.11 26.66 12.83
C ASP A 173 -6.10 25.53 13.04
N ALA A 174 -6.56 24.27 13.06
CA ALA A 174 -5.67 23.10 13.09
C ALA A 174 -4.82 22.98 11.81
N ALA A 175 -5.34 23.35 10.64
CA ALA A 175 -4.58 23.42 9.39
C ALA A 175 -3.40 24.41 9.51
N ALA A 176 -3.65 25.58 10.11
CA ALA A 176 -2.60 26.57 10.35
C ALA A 176 -1.53 26.07 11.34
N GLU A 177 -1.93 25.33 12.38
CA GLU A 177 -1.02 24.64 13.29
C GLU A 177 -0.20 23.56 12.58
N ALA A 178 -0.83 22.75 11.72
CA ALA A 178 -0.17 21.71 10.94
C ALA A 178 0.88 22.30 9.99
N ARG A 179 0.52 23.33 9.22
CA ARG A 179 1.48 24.09 8.38
C ARG A 179 2.62 24.66 9.23
N ALA A 180 2.34 25.09 10.46
CA ALA A 180 3.35 25.62 11.36
C ALA A 180 4.35 24.56 11.83
N ALA A 181 3.88 23.36 12.17
CA ALA A 181 4.72 22.23 12.56
C ALA A 181 5.57 21.73 11.38
N TYR A 182 4.99 21.67 10.17
CA TYR A 182 5.68 21.20 8.97
C TYR A 182 6.73 22.17 8.41
N ARG A 183 6.73 23.44 8.84
CA ARG A 183 7.79 24.41 8.46
C ARG A 183 9.21 23.93 8.78
N CYS A 184 9.37 23.02 9.74
CA CYS A 184 10.67 22.45 10.06
C CYS A 184 11.27 21.59 8.92
N PHE A 185 10.43 21.08 8.00
CA PHE A 185 10.88 20.35 6.81
C PHE A 185 11.15 21.23 5.58
N GLU A 186 10.71 22.50 5.60
CA GLU A 186 10.89 23.49 4.52
C GLU A 186 12.33 23.60 3.99
N PRO A 187 13.40 23.46 4.81
CA PRO A 187 14.78 23.48 4.32
C PRO A 187 15.17 22.31 3.42
N TYR A 188 14.42 21.21 3.44
CA TYR A 188 14.72 19.95 2.74
C TYR A 188 13.85 19.73 1.49
N GLY A 189 12.96 20.68 1.16
CA GLY A 189 12.09 20.60 -0.01
C GLY A 189 11.09 19.44 0.08
N GLU A 190 10.74 18.86 -1.08
CA GLU A 190 9.87 17.66 -1.19
C GLU A 190 10.68 16.34 -1.21
N ASP A 191 11.99 16.37 -0.89
CA ASP A 191 12.85 15.18 -0.96
C ASP A 191 13.07 14.53 0.41
N ALA A 192 12.28 13.49 0.70
CA ALA A 192 12.39 12.72 1.95
C ALA A 192 13.76 12.03 2.11
N GLN A 193 14.49 11.76 1.02
CA GLN A 193 15.84 11.21 1.09
C GLN A 193 16.86 12.27 1.51
N GLU A 194 16.67 13.53 1.13
CA GLU A 194 17.51 14.63 1.56
C GLU A 194 17.36 14.87 3.07
N TYR A 195 16.11 14.85 3.57
CA TYR A 195 15.82 14.88 5.01
C TYR A 195 16.46 13.70 5.76
N ALA A 196 16.26 12.46 5.30
CA ALA A 196 16.84 11.27 5.92
C ALA A 196 18.38 11.28 5.93
N ARG A 197 19.02 11.91 4.93
CA ARG A 197 20.48 12.11 4.89
C ARG A 197 20.92 13.20 5.85
N ALA A 198 20.16 14.30 5.97
CA ALA A 198 20.45 15.40 6.87
C ALA A 198 20.38 14.98 8.35
N LEU A 199 19.43 14.12 8.73
CA LEU A 199 19.31 13.54 10.08
C LEU A 199 20.56 12.75 10.51
N ARG A 200 21.36 12.24 9.57
CA ARG A 200 22.65 11.59 9.89
C ARG A 200 23.76 12.59 10.24
N MET A 201 23.57 13.86 9.91
CA MET A 201 24.58 14.92 10.02
C MET A 201 24.23 15.97 11.09
N VAL A 202 22.94 16.23 11.34
CA VAL A 202 22.44 17.20 12.33
C VAL A 202 21.36 16.54 13.18
N PRO A 203 21.46 16.57 14.53
CA PRO A 203 20.52 15.89 15.42
C PRO A 203 19.28 16.72 15.80
N GLU A 204 19.00 17.82 15.10
CA GLU A 204 17.73 18.55 15.26
C GLU A 204 16.65 17.79 14.49
N THR A 205 15.69 17.24 15.24
CA THR A 205 14.56 16.48 14.71
C THR A 205 13.30 17.33 14.82
N CYS A 206 12.49 17.33 13.77
CA CYS A 206 11.12 17.87 13.80
C CYS A 206 10.11 16.83 14.35
N GLU A 207 10.63 15.73 14.91
CA GLU A 207 9.89 14.54 15.33
C GLU A 207 8.86 14.87 16.40
N ASP A 208 9.26 15.58 17.46
CA ASP A 208 8.41 15.82 18.62
C ASP A 208 7.21 16.72 18.25
N GLU A 209 7.43 17.79 17.48
CA GLU A 209 6.35 18.70 17.06
C GLU A 209 5.36 18.03 16.09
N VAL A 210 5.85 17.16 15.22
CA VAL A 210 5.02 16.40 14.28
C VAL A 210 4.23 15.33 15.03
N VAL A 211 4.88 14.55 15.90
CA VAL A 211 4.20 13.54 16.72
C VAL A 211 3.15 14.18 17.63
N GLU A 212 3.42 15.35 18.22
CA GLU A 212 2.44 16.05 19.05
C GLU A 212 1.23 16.54 18.25
N LEU A 213 1.44 17.10 17.06
CA LEU A 213 0.37 17.47 16.14
C LEU A 213 -0.49 16.26 15.78
N LEU A 214 0.15 15.17 15.33
CA LEU A 214 -0.53 13.95 14.88
C LEU A 214 -1.31 13.28 16.01
N THR A 215 -0.75 13.28 17.22
CA THR A 215 -1.44 12.82 18.43
C THR A 215 -2.67 13.66 18.73
N ARG A 216 -2.58 14.99 18.64
CA ARG A 216 -3.70 15.90 18.89
C ARG A 216 -4.80 15.77 17.84
N LEU A 217 -4.43 15.67 16.56
CA LEU A 217 -5.36 15.41 15.47
C LEU A 217 -6.14 14.13 15.74
N ARG A 218 -5.44 13.06 16.14
CA ARG A 218 -6.02 11.76 16.50
C ARG A 218 -6.98 11.82 17.70
N GLU A 219 -6.76 12.71 18.67
CA GLU A 219 -7.64 12.88 19.83
C GLU A 219 -8.91 13.68 19.50
N GLN A 220 -8.84 14.60 18.51
CA GLN A 220 -9.96 15.47 18.12
C GLN A 220 -10.88 14.85 17.04
N VAL A 221 -10.42 13.78 16.40
CA VAL A 221 -11.11 12.94 15.40
C VAL A 221 -12.61 12.76 15.59
N ALA A 222 -13.04 12.44 16.81
CA ALA A 222 -14.44 12.08 17.06
C ALA A 222 -15.42 13.26 16.88
N ALA A 223 -14.91 14.48 16.65
CA ALA A 223 -15.69 15.70 16.48
C ALA A 223 -15.89 16.13 15.01
N TYR A 224 -15.20 15.52 14.04
CA TYR A 224 -15.28 15.92 12.62
C TYR A 224 -16.38 15.16 11.86
N ASP A 225 -17.29 15.89 11.21
CA ASP A 225 -18.46 15.37 10.48
C ASP A 225 -18.17 15.29 8.97
N HIS A 226 -17.33 14.32 8.57
CA HIS A 226 -16.97 14.06 7.17
C HIS A 226 -17.15 12.58 6.80
N SER A 227 -17.00 12.24 5.51
CA SER A 227 -17.11 10.86 5.03
C SER A 227 -16.08 9.97 5.74
N ARG A 228 -16.47 8.72 6.04
CA ARG A 228 -15.62 7.76 6.76
C ARG A 228 -14.31 7.48 6.01
N ASP A 229 -14.33 7.52 4.67
CA ASP A 229 -13.14 7.30 3.83
C ASP A 229 -12.19 8.50 3.88
N ASP A 230 -12.67 9.74 3.75
CA ASP A 230 -11.80 10.93 3.81
C ASP A 230 -11.14 11.06 5.18
N TYR A 231 -11.90 10.77 6.25
CA TYR A 231 -11.34 10.68 7.60
C TYR A 231 -10.24 9.60 7.69
N PHE A 232 -10.52 8.40 7.20
CA PHE A 232 -9.55 7.30 7.24
C PHE A 232 -8.28 7.63 6.44
N ASN A 233 -8.41 8.31 5.31
CA ASN A 233 -7.27 8.80 4.53
C ASN A 233 -6.40 9.77 5.34
N ALA A 234 -7.03 10.76 5.97
CA ALA A 234 -6.31 11.73 6.81
C ALA A 234 -5.60 11.04 7.98
N GLU A 235 -6.25 10.06 8.62
CA GLU A 235 -5.67 9.27 9.71
C GLU A 235 -4.43 8.47 9.25
N GLN A 236 -4.48 7.81 8.10
CA GLN A 236 -3.34 7.03 7.61
C GLN A 236 -2.18 7.91 7.17
N ASN A 237 -2.44 9.04 6.49
CA ASN A 237 -1.39 10.01 6.15
C ASN A 237 -0.78 10.65 7.39
N ALA A 238 -1.58 10.87 8.43
CA ALA A 238 -1.09 11.30 9.73
C ALA A 238 -0.08 10.29 10.30
N LEU A 239 -0.35 8.98 10.24
CA LEU A 239 0.58 7.95 10.75
C LEU A 239 1.92 7.90 9.99
N VAL A 240 1.97 8.29 8.71
CA VAL A 240 3.22 8.38 7.94
C VAL A 240 4.15 9.48 8.50
N GLY A 241 3.57 10.56 9.03
CA GLY A 241 4.31 11.67 9.61
C GLY A 241 4.96 11.36 10.96
N GLU A 242 4.49 10.34 11.70
CA GLU A 242 5.14 9.92 12.94
C GLU A 242 6.47 9.23 12.60
N PRO A 243 7.63 9.74 13.06
CA PRO A 243 8.88 9.05 12.83
C PRO A 243 8.78 7.68 13.51
N ALA A 244 9.09 6.63 12.74
CA ALA A 244 9.16 5.28 13.23
C ALA A 244 10.35 5.11 14.20
N SER A 245 10.32 5.78 15.34
CA SER A 245 11.21 5.51 16.46
C SER A 245 10.75 4.19 17.09
N SER A 246 11.47 3.14 16.68
CA SER A 246 11.51 1.80 17.25
C SER A 246 10.41 0.80 16.84
N THR A 247 10.80 -0.06 15.89
CA THR A 247 10.30 -1.44 15.71
C THR A 247 9.10 -1.63 14.77
N LEU A 248 9.27 -1.30 13.50
CA LEU A 248 8.49 -1.91 12.40
C LEU A 248 9.44 -2.70 11.50
N PHE A 249 10.02 -3.76 12.07
CA PHE A 249 10.46 -4.91 11.30
C PHE A 249 9.20 -5.76 11.09
N TRP A 250 8.72 -5.81 9.85
CA TRP A 250 7.90 -6.88 9.27
C TRP A 250 6.80 -7.46 10.17
N LEU A 251 5.54 -7.09 9.93
CA LEU A 251 4.36 -7.96 10.06
C LEU A 251 3.06 -7.19 9.73
N LEU A 252 2.60 -7.34 8.49
CA LEU A 252 1.18 -7.48 8.13
C LEU A 252 1.10 -8.63 7.11
#